data_AF-A0A8E2J814-F1
#
_entry.id   AF-A0A8E2J814-F1
#
_cell.length_a   1.000
_cell.length_b   1.000
_cell.length_c   1.000
_cell.angle_alpha   90.00
_cell.angle_beta   90.00
_cell.angle_gamma   90.00
#
_symmetry.space_group_name_H-M   'P 1'
#
loop_
_entity.id
_entity.type
_entity.pdbx_description
1 polymer ?
#
loop_
_entity_poly.entity_id
_entity_poly.type
_entity_poly.pdbx_seq_one_letter_code
_entity_poly.pdbx_strand_id
1 'polypeptide(L)' 'GRRVCRTADGRLGVVPATTQIGDEIFVIRGMQTPYVLHAAPAENSTDDVWYRIVGECYIDGIMEGQAI' A
#
# COMPACT_ATOMS: atom_id res chain seq x y z
N GLY A 1 -8.01 9.02 -10.48
CA GLY A 1 -6.80 9.88 -10.61
C GLY A 1 -5.67 9.34 -9.75
N ARG A 2 -4.46 9.91 -9.87
CA ARG A 2 -3.28 9.52 -9.08
C ARG A 2 -2.75 10.72 -8.29
N ARG A 3 -2.01 10.48 -7.20
CA ARG A 3 -1.31 11.51 -6.42
C ARG A 3 0.12 11.08 -6.16
N VAL A 4 1.01 12.08 -6.04
CA VAL A 4 2.37 11.85 -5.55
C VAL A 4 2.33 11.74 -4.03
N CYS A 5 3.04 10.76 -3.49
CA CYS A 5 3.21 10.59 -2.05
C CYS A 5 4.69 10.52 -1.68
N ARG A 6 4.97 10.78 -0.41
CA ARG A 6 6.22 10.39 0.24
C ARG A 6 5.87 9.46 1.41
N THR A 7 6.46 8.27 1.43
CA THR A 7 6.27 7.29 2.49
C THR A 7 7.00 7.71 3.78
N ALA A 8 6.69 7.04 4.89
CA ALA A 8 7.30 7.35 6.19
C ALA A 8 8.83 7.13 6.22
N ASP A 9 9.32 6.19 5.42
CA ASP A 9 10.75 5.90 5.22
C ASP A 9 11.42 6.81 4.16
N GLY A 10 10.70 7.82 3.65
CA GLY A 10 11.25 8.85 2.76
C GLY A 10 11.21 8.52 1.27
N ARG A 11 10.66 7.38 0.84
CA ARG A 11 10.54 7.02 -0.58
C ARG A 11 9.46 7.85 -1.28
N LEU A 12 9.69 8.17 -2.55
CA LEU A 12 8.74 8.85 -3.40
C LEU A 12 7.86 7.82 -4.14
N GLY A 13 6.61 8.15 -4.39
CA GLY A 13 5.72 7.27 -5.12
C GLY A 13 4.52 7.93 -5.77
N VAL A 14 3.78 7.11 -6.50
CA VAL A 14 2.51 7.45 -7.13
C VAL A 14 1.43 6.47 -6.67
N VAL A 15 0.40 7.00 -6.03
CA VAL A 15 -0.67 6.24 -5.37
C VAL A 15 -2.05 6.62 -5.94
N PRO A 16 -3.10 5.81 -5.71
CA PRO A 16 -4.48 6.18 -6.01
C PRO A 16 -4.87 7.54 -5.39
N ALA A 17 -5.73 8.30 -6.06
CA ALA A 17 -6.17 9.60 -5.53
C ALA A 17 -6.95 9.50 -4.20
N THR A 18 -7.50 8.33 -3.91
CA THR A 18 -8.25 8.01 -2.69
C THR A 18 -7.35 7.62 -1.52
N THR A 19 -6.03 7.50 -1.72
CA THR A 19 -5.08 7.19 -0.65
C THR A 19 -5.06 8.28 0.42
N GLN A 20 -4.99 7.84 1.68
CA GLN A 20 -5.02 8.68 2.86
C GLN A 20 -3.77 8.48 3.74
N ILE A 21 -3.48 9.44 4.61
CA ILE A 21 -2.44 9.26 5.63
C ILE A 21 -2.88 8.16 6.58
N GLY A 22 -1.98 7.20 6.82
CA GLY A 22 -2.28 5.99 7.58
C GLY A 22 -2.52 4.76 6.71
N ASP A 23 -2.72 4.94 5.39
CA ASP A 23 -2.66 3.81 4.46
C ASP A 23 -1.23 3.26 4.37
N GLU A 24 -1.14 1.96 4.16
CA GLU A 24 0.10 1.21 4.16
C GLU A 24 0.38 0.63 2.77
N ILE A 25 1.66 0.39 2.47
CA ILE A 25 2.10 -0.14 1.18
C ILE A 25 2.55 -1.57 1.35
N PHE A 26 1.93 -2.46 0.58
CA PHE A 26 2.18 -3.89 0.64
C PHE A 26 2.75 -4.39 -0.68
N VAL A 27 3.84 -5.15 -0.60
CA VAL A 27 4.31 -6.01 -1.69
C VAL A 27 3.67 -7.38 -1.50
N ILE A 28 2.69 -7.69 -2.34
CA ILE A 28 1.90 -8.93 -2.23
C ILE A 28 2.55 -9.99 -3.13
N ARG A 29 2.91 -11.13 -2.54
CA ARG A 29 3.49 -12.26 -3.29
C ARG A 29 2.56 -12.68 -4.43
N GLY A 30 3.12 -12.80 -5.63
CA GLY A 30 2.39 -13.15 -6.86
C GLY A 30 1.82 -11.95 -7.62
N MET A 31 1.77 -10.76 -7.02
CA MET A 31 1.39 -9.52 -7.70
C MET A 31 2.62 -8.88 -8.35
N GLN A 32 2.39 -8.17 -9.46
CA GLN A 32 3.46 -7.51 -10.23
C GLN A 32 3.82 -6.13 -9.69
N THR A 33 3.00 -5.54 -8.82
CA THR A 33 3.15 -4.18 -8.31
C THR A 33 2.71 -4.09 -6.84
N PRO A 34 3.25 -3.16 -6.03
CA PRO A 34 2.76 -2.94 -4.69
C PRO A 34 1.36 -2.35 -4.69
N TYR A 35 0.66 -2.55 -3.58
CA TYR A 35 -0.68 -2.06 -3.35
C TYR A 35 -0.74 -1.19 -2.12
N VAL A 36 -1.56 -0.14 -2.20
CA VAL A 36 -1.99 0.61 -1.03
C VAL A 36 -3.14 -0.15 -0.39
N LEU A 37 -2.99 -0.46 0.90
CA LEU A 37 -3.99 -1.10 1.75
C LEU A 37 -4.35 -0.17 2.90
N HIS A 38 -5.62 -0.22 3.31
CA HIS A 38 -6.11 0.50 4.48
C HIS A 38 -6.53 -0.50 5.55
N ALA A 39 -6.02 -0.34 6.77
CA ALA A 39 -6.43 -1.17 7.90
C ALA A 39 -7.94 -1.05 8.13
N ALA A 40 -8.62 -2.18 8.27
CA ALA A 40 -10.04 -2.25 8.50
C ALA A 40 -10.32 -3.02 9.79
N PRO A 41 -11.35 -2.63 10.56
CA PRO A 41 -11.77 -3.42 11.71
C PRO A 41 -12.22 -4.81 11.23
N ALA A 42 -11.82 -5.83 11.98
CA ALA A 42 -12.30 -7.18 11.76
C ALA A 42 -13.80 -7.25 12.06
N GLU A 43 -14.58 -7.81 11.13
CA GLU A 43 -16.03 -7.88 11.31
C GLU A 43 -16.45 -8.86 12.42
N ASN A 44 -15.68 -9.93 12.68
CA ASN A 44 -16.14 -11.03 13.55
C ASN A 44 -15.07 -11.70 14.44
N SER A 45 -13.81 -11.26 14.46
CA SER A 45 -12.74 -11.85 15.28
C SER A 45 -11.79 -10.77 15.79
N THR A 46 -11.50 -10.74 17.09
CA THR A 46 -10.57 -9.77 17.69
C THR A 46 -9.11 -10.04 17.34
N ASP A 47 -8.80 -11.25 16.86
CA ASP A 47 -7.43 -11.70 16.58
C ASP A 47 -7.00 -11.55 15.11
N ASP A 48 -7.93 -11.26 14.19
CA ASP A 48 -7.61 -11.12 12.77
C ASP A 48 -7.40 -9.66 12.38
N VAL A 49 -6.35 -9.37 11.62
CA VAL A 49 -6.13 -8.04 11.03
C VAL A 49 -6.67 -8.04 9.60
N TRP A 50 -7.63 -7.15 9.34
CA TRP A 50 -8.24 -7.01 8.02
C TRP A 50 -7.70 -5.77 7.31
N TYR A 51 -7.58 -5.89 5.99
CA TYR A 51 -7.14 -4.80 5.14
C TYR A 51 -8.08 -4.67 3.95
N ARG A 52 -8.45 -3.43 3.62
CA ARG A 52 -9.14 -3.09 2.39
C ARG A 52 -8.13 -2.68 1.33
N ILE A 53 -8.25 -3.25 0.14
CA ILE A 53 -7.45 -2.82 -1.01
C ILE A 53 -7.92 -1.43 -1.47
N VAL A 54 -7.02 -0.46 -1.44
CA VAL A 54 -7.26 0.88 -2.01
C VAL A 54 -6.91 0.87 -3.50
N GLY A 55 -5.78 0.26 -3.86
CA GLY A 55 -5.38 0.05 -5.25
C GLY A 55 -3.88 -0.10 -5.45
N GLU A 56 -3.49 -0.41 -6.68
CA GLU A 56 -2.08 -0.52 -7.08
C GLU A 56 -1.34 0.83 -6.96
N CYS A 57 -0.04 0.77 -6.67
CA CYS A 57 0.82 1.94 -6.60
C CYS A 57 2.21 1.65 -7.18
N TYR A 58 2.97 2.73 -7.39
CA TYR A 58 4.38 2.67 -7.73
C TYR A 58 5.16 3.37 -6.63
N ILE A 59 6.19 2.71 -6.10
CA ILE A 59 7.13 3.29 -5.15
C ILE A 59 8.54 3.12 -5.71
N ASP A 60 9.26 4.23 -5.72
CA ASP A 60 10.64 4.30 -6.15
C ASP A 60 11.52 3.36 -5.30
N GLY A 61 12.36 2.57 -5.96
CA GLY A 61 13.20 1.55 -5.33
C GLY A 61 12.50 0.26 -4.85
N ILE A 62 11.16 0.21 -4.73
CA ILE A 62 10.45 -1.05 -4.40
C ILE A 62 10.22 -1.88 -5.68
N MET A 63 9.81 -1.21 -6.75
CA MET A 63 9.46 -1.84 -8.02
C MET A 63 10.65 -2.25 -8.89
N GLU A 64 11.87 -1.83 -8.53
CA GLU A 64 13.11 -2.22 -9.25
C GLU A 64 13.69 -3.56 -8.80
N GLY A 65 12.91 -4.39 -8.10
CA GLY A 65 13.35 -5.72 -7.64
C GLY A 65 14.26 -5.69 -6.41
N GLN A 66 14.33 -4.57 -5.68
CA GLN A 66 15.05 -4.49 -4.40
C GLN A 66 14.19 -4.89 -3.19
N ALA A 67 12.91 -5.21 -3.40
CA ALA A 67 12.05 -5.80 -2.39
C ALA A 67 12.21 -7.33 -2.38
N ILE A 68 13.19 -7.83 -1.60
CA ILE A 68 13.35 -9.25 -1.25
C ILE A 68 12.98 -9.51 0.21
#